data_AF-A0A7C3JJY0-F1
#
_entry.id   AF-A0A7C3JJY0-F1
#
_cell.length_a   1.000
_cell.length_b   1.000
_cell.length_c   1.000
_cell.angle_alpha   90.00
_cell.angle_beta   90.00
_cell.angle_gamma   90.00
#
_symmetry.space_group_name_H-M   'P 1'
#
loop_
_entity.id
_entity.type
_entity.pdbx_description
1 polymer ?
#
loop_
_entity_poly.entity_id
_entity_poly.type
_entity_poly.pdbx_seq_one_letter_code
_entity_poly.pdbx_strand_id
1 'polypeptide(L)' 'MADELMIKREIVLEADAETLERMRKEGRARGFTVYCDEGGNIGGDNTAPPPLAYFGLSVGF' A
#
# COMPACT_ATOMS: atom_id res chain seq x y z
N MET A 1 -33.65 -10.97 26.81
CA MET A 1 -32.97 -9.99 25.96
C MET A 1 -31.50 -10.36 26.05
N ALA A 2 -30.99 -11.07 25.04
CA ALA A 2 -29.57 -11.45 25.04
C ALA A 2 -28.79 -10.19 24.70
N ASP A 3 -27.89 -9.77 25.59
CA ASP A 3 -26.94 -8.70 25.29
C ASP A 3 -26.16 -9.10 24.05
N GLU A 4 -26.32 -8.30 22.99
CA GLU A 4 -25.63 -8.48 21.73
C GLU A 4 -24.13 -8.35 22.00
N LEU A 5 -23.39 -9.44 21.84
CA LEU A 5 -21.96 -9.47 22.15
C LEU A 5 -21.21 -8.57 21.14
N MET A 6 -21.01 -7.30 21.49
CA MET A 6 -20.31 -6.34 20.64
C MET A 6 -18.81 -6.65 20.65
N ILE A 7 -18.36 -7.43 19.68
CA ILE A 7 -16.94 -7.75 19.50
C ILE A 7 -16.25 -6.56 18.83
N LYS A 8 -15.52 -5.75 19.61
CA LYS A 8 -14.60 -4.74 19.06
C LYS A 8 -13.31 -5.43 18.60
N ARG A 9 -12.98 -5.31 17.31
CA ARG A 9 -11.68 -5.70 16.76
C ARG A 9 -10.93 -4.45 16.34
N GLU A 10 -9.68 -4.35 16.76
CA GLU A 10 -8.76 -3.30 16.32
C GLU A 10 -7.69 -3.95 15.44
N ILE A 11 -7.47 -3.36 14.27
CA ILE A 11 -6.41 -3.78 13.35
C ILE A 11 -5.51 -2.57 13.15
N VAL A 12 -4.26 -2.69 13.59
CA VAL A 12 -3.24 -1.65 13.39
C VAL A 12 -2.36 -2.06 12.20
N LEU A 13 -2.22 -1.11 11.27
CA LEU A 13 -1.37 -1.21 10.10
C LEU A 13 -0.35 -0.09 10.17
N GLU A 14 0.93 -0.45 10.17
CA GLU A 14 2.04 0.50 10.18
C GLU A 14 2.97 0.16 9.01
N ALA A 15 3.43 1.20 8.33
CA ALA A 15 4.37 1.10 7.23
C ALA A 15 5.22 2.37 7.20
N ASP A 16 6.52 2.20 6.96
CA ASP A 16 7.41 3.29 6.61
C ASP A 16 7.37 3.47 5.09
N ALA A 17 7.33 4.70 4.61
CA ALA A 17 7.35 4.99 3.19
C ALA A 17 8.23 6.19 2.88
N GLU A 18 9.03 6.08 1.81
CA GLU A 18 9.84 7.16 1.29
C GLU A 18 9.54 7.39 -0.20
N THR A 19 9.52 8.67 -0.59
CA THR A 19 9.48 9.06 -1.99
C THR A 19 10.90 9.30 -2.45
N LEU A 20 11.27 8.59 -3.52
CA LEU A 20 12.56 8.69 -4.18
C LEU A 20 12.42 9.61 -5.40
N GLU A 21 13.50 9.74 -6.15
CA GLU A 21 13.48 10.49 -7.41
C GLU A 21 12.56 9.84 -8.45
N ARG A 22 12.15 10.63 -9.44
CA ARG A 22 11.42 10.16 -10.62
C ARG A 22 10.18 9.32 -10.28
N MET A 23 9.37 9.82 -9.35
CA MET A 23 8.10 9.23 -8.90
C MET A 23 8.19 7.85 -8.23
N ARG A 24 9.40 7.28 -8.08
CA ARG A 24 9.62 6.01 -7.42
C ARG A 24 9.42 6.13 -5.91
N LYS A 25 8.92 5.08 -5.28
CA LYS A 25 8.66 5.01 -3.84
C LYS A 25 9.07 3.64 -3.32
N GLU A 26 9.59 3.63 -2.10
CA GLU A 26 9.85 2.40 -1.34
C GLU A 26 9.02 2.42 -0.07
N GLY A 27 8.25 1.36 0.16
CA GLY A 27 7.50 1.14 1.39
C GLY A 27 8.02 -0.09 2.12
N ARG A 28 8.08 -0.05 3.44
CA ARG A 28 8.46 -1.17 4.31
C ARG A 28 7.33 -1.45 5.29
N ALA A 29 6.74 -2.64 5.21
CA ALA A 29 5.65 -3.05 6.07
C ALA A 29 5.81 -4.52 6.47
N ARG A 30 5.77 -4.83 7.77
CA ARG A 30 5.81 -6.20 8.31
C ARG A 30 6.93 -7.09 7.72
N GLY A 31 8.11 -6.52 7.51
CA GLY A 31 9.28 -7.23 6.96
C GLY A 31 9.32 -7.36 5.44
N PHE A 32 8.34 -6.80 4.72
CA PHE A 32 8.33 -6.75 3.26
C PHE A 32 8.68 -5.36 2.76
N THR A 33 9.49 -5.32 1.70
CA THR A 33 9.75 -4.11 0.91
C THR A 33 8.83 -4.11 -0.31
N VAL A 34 8.09 -3.02 -0.50
CA VAL A 34 7.21 -2.79 -1.64
C VAL A 34 7.77 -1.62 -2.44
N TYR A 35 8.00 -1.85 -3.73
CA TYR A 35 8.37 -0.79 -4.65
C TYR A 35 7.16 -0.32 -5.43
N CYS A 36 7.08 0.99 -5.62
CA CYS A 36 6.03 1.62 -6.41
C CYS A 36 6.65 2.64 -7.35
N ASP A 37 6.17 2.68 -8.59
CA ASP A 37 6.69 3.56 -9.63
C ASP A 37 5.57 3.90 -10.61
N GLU A 38 5.60 5.12 -11.12
CA GLU A 38 4.63 5.58 -12.10
C GLU A 38 5.08 5.25 -13.53
N GLY A 39 4.14 5.34 -14.48
CA GLY A 39 4.46 5.18 -15.89
C GLY A 39 5.34 6.33 -16.42
N GLY A 40 6.15 6.03 -17.43
CA GLY A 40 7.01 7.04 -18.09
C GLY A 40 6.25 8.23 -18.69
N ASN A 41 4.98 8.04 -19.03
CA ASN A 41 4.09 9.09 -19.53
C ASN A 41 3.73 10.17 -18.49
N ILE A 42 3.96 9.91 -17.20
CA ILE A 42 3.69 10.84 -16.10
C ILE A 42 4.94 11.08 -15.23
N GLY A 43 6.13 10.76 -15.77
CA GLY A 43 7.41 11.09 -15.16
C GLY A 43 8.01 10.03 -14.24
N GLY A 44 7.47 8.79 -14.26
CA GLY A 44 8.09 7.64 -13.60
C GLY A 44 9.03 6.84 -14.51
N ASP A 45 9.60 5.77 -13.99
CA ASP A 45 10.51 4.89 -14.75
C ASP A 45 9.87 3.55 -15.15
N ASN A 46 8.60 3.32 -14.78
CA ASN A 46 7.84 2.10 -15.06
C ASN A 46 8.58 0.81 -14.63
N THR A 47 9.30 0.87 -13.51
CA THR A 47 10.11 -0.23 -12.94
C THR A 47 9.37 -1.06 -11.88
N ALA A 48 8.23 -0.57 -11.41
CA ALA A 48 7.34 -1.21 -10.45
C ALA A 48 5.88 -0.81 -10.72
N PRO A 49 4.87 -1.51 -10.17
CA PRO A 49 3.48 -1.12 -10.31
C PRO A 49 3.18 0.26 -9.71
N PRO A 50 2.25 1.05 -10.30
CA PRO A 50 1.83 2.34 -9.74
C PRO A 50 0.96 2.15 -8.49
N PRO A 51 0.80 3.19 -7.65
CA PRO A 51 0.07 3.09 -6.38
C PRO A 51 -1.37 2.57 -6.55
N LEU A 52 -2.04 2.99 -7.63
CA LEU A 52 -3.41 2.58 -7.92
C LEU A 52 -3.54 1.09 -8.25
N ALA A 53 -2.49 0.46 -8.79
CA ALA A 53 -2.50 -0.98 -9.04
C ALA A 53 -2.48 -1.77 -7.71
N TYR A 54 -1.63 -1.36 -6.76
CA TYR A 54 -1.63 -1.94 -5.42
C TYR A 54 -2.96 -1.75 -4.70
N PHE A 55 -3.53 -0.54 -4.76
CA PHE A 55 -4.84 -0.26 -4.16
C PHE A 55 -5.94 -1.14 -4.77
N GLY A 56 -6.01 -1.22 -6.10
CA GLY A 56 -7.00 -2.06 -6.78
C GLY A 56 -6.88 -3.54 -6.42
N LEU A 57 -5.66 -4.07 -6.33
CA LEU A 57 -5.42 -5.46 -5.95
C LEU A 57 -5.76 -5.73 -4.47
N SER A 58 -5.51 -4.77 -3.56
CA SER A 58 -5.83 -4.89 -2.13
C SER A 58 -7.33 -4.97 -1.81
N VAL A 59 -8.18 -4.63 -2.79
CA VAL A 59 -9.63 -4.82 -2.70
C VAL A 59 -10.03 -6.22 -3.20
N GLY A 60 -9.24 -6.80 -4.11
CA GLY A 60 -9.52 -8.09 -4.73
C GLY A 60 -9.10 -9.30 -3.91
N PHE A 61 -8.13 -9.14 -3.02
CA PHE A 61 -7.67 -10.13 -2.04
C PHE A 61 -7.18 -9.43 -0.76
#